data_AF-A0A0C2G0I6-F1
#
_entry.id   AF-A0A0C2G0I6-F1
#
_cell.length_a   1.000
_cell.length_b   1.000
_cell.length_c   1.000
_cell.angle_alpha   90.00
_cell.angle_beta   90.00
_cell.angle_gamma   90.00
#
_symmetry.space_group_name_H-M   'P 1'
#
loop_
_entity.id
_entity.type
_entity.pdbx_description
1 polymer ?
#
loop_
_entity_poly.entity_id
_entity_poly.type
_entity_poly.pdbx_seq_one_letter_code
_entity_poly.pdbx_strand_id
1 'polypeptide(L)'
;MLRGLEKEGKEVGFKINRSKTKLMCVCSVCTEDVYNAGSSIYLGQEGSTNLAKEISRRRKAGWLKLNEEKEVLLSKIDPKRKEEIFNTTVLSAMIYECETWAPTRDEERRLETTVRSNGKSYAKNHTQRP
;
A
#
# COMPACT_ATOMS: atom_id res chain seq x y z
N MET A 1 12.48 -12.59 -23.71
CA MET A 1 12.71 -11.50 -22.73
C MET A 1 13.59 -11.95 -21.55
N LEU A 2 13.11 -12.82 -20.63
CA LEU A 2 13.88 -13.24 -19.44
C LEU A 2 15.25 -13.87 -19.72
N ARG A 3 15.34 -14.76 -20.73
CA ARG A 3 16.62 -15.37 -21.14
C ARG A 3 17.62 -14.35 -21.68
N GLY A 4 17.13 -13.31 -22.36
CA GLY A 4 17.96 -12.20 -22.85
C GLY A 4 18.49 -11.36 -21.69
N LEU A 5 17.63 -11.02 -20.73
CA LEU A 5 18.04 -10.31 -19.51
C LEU A 5 19.07 -11.11 -18.69
N GLU A 6 18.93 -12.43 -18.61
CA GLU A 6 19.92 -13.27 -17.93
C GLU A 6 21.27 -13.26 -18.64
N LYS A 7 21.27 -13.25 -19.98
CA LYS A 7 22.50 -13.16 -20.77
C LYS A 7 23.21 -11.84 -20.54
N GLU A 8 22.52 -10.72 -20.76
CA GLU A 8 23.07 -9.37 -20.58
C GLU A 8 23.50 -9.13 -19.12
N GLY A 9 22.70 -9.56 -18.16
CA GLY A 9 23.04 -9.47 -16.74
C GLY A 9 24.33 -10.19 -16.40
N LYS A 10 24.58 -11.38 -16.98
CA LYS A 10 25.83 -12.12 -16.77
C LYS A 10 27.05 -11.39 -17.34
N GLU A 11 26.90 -10.68 -18.46
CA GLU A 11 28.00 -9.93 -19.08
C GLU A 11 28.50 -8.79 -18.16
N VAL A 12 27.62 -8.20 -17.35
CA VAL A 12 27.96 -7.22 -16.30
C VAL A 12 28.14 -7.83 -14.90
N GLY A 13 28.15 -9.16 -14.76
CA GLY A 13 28.39 -9.86 -13.50
C GLY A 13 27.18 -10.02 -12.55
N PHE A 14 25.96 -9.72 -13.02
CA PHE A 14 24.72 -9.94 -12.28
C PHE A 14 24.11 -11.32 -12.53
N LYS A 15 23.51 -11.90 -11.48
CA LYS A 15 22.77 -13.17 -11.54
C LYS A 15 21.32 -12.95 -11.11
N ILE A 16 20.38 -13.35 -11.96
CA ILE A 16 18.95 -13.27 -11.65
C ILE A 16 18.58 -14.28 -10.55
N ASN A 17 17.91 -13.79 -9.50
CA ASN A 17 17.34 -14.63 -8.46
C ASN A 17 15.98 -15.19 -8.89
N ARG A 18 15.98 -16.37 -9.50
CA ARG A 18 14.77 -17.03 -10.00
C ARG A 18 13.72 -17.30 -8.92
N SER A 19 14.11 -17.47 -7.65
CA SER A 19 13.15 -17.65 -6.55
C SER A 19 12.36 -16.37 -6.24
N LYS A 20 12.94 -15.19 -6.53
CA LYS A 20 12.28 -13.88 -6.37
C LYS A 20 11.64 -13.37 -7.67
N THR A 21 12.03 -13.87 -8.83
CA THR A 21 11.49 -13.44 -10.14
C THR A 21 10.20 -14.19 -10.48
N LYS A 22 9.09 -13.46 -10.56
CA LYS A 22 7.77 -13.99 -10.93
C LYS A 22 7.26 -13.27 -12.17
N LEU A 23 6.59 -13.98 -13.08
CA LEU A 23 5.88 -13.34 -14.19
C LEU A 23 4.47 -12.96 -13.72
N MET A 24 4.13 -11.69 -13.96
CA MET A 24 2.80 -11.15 -13.77
C MET A 24 2.19 -11.00 -15.16
N CYS A 25 1.45 -12.01 -15.62
CA CYS A 25 0.86 -12.01 -16.96
C CYS A 25 -0.66 -12.17 -16.87
N VAL A 26 -1.37 -11.38 -17.68
CA VAL A 26 -2.84 -11.39 -17.83
C VAL A 26 -3.28 -12.29 -18.99
N CYS A 27 -2.35 -12.80 -19.80
CA CYS A 27 -2.65 -13.54 -21.04
C CYS A 27 -2.34 -15.03 -20.93
N SER A 28 -3.16 -15.85 -21.61
CA SER A 28 -3.06 -17.32 -21.70
C SER A 28 -1.81 -17.85 -22.42
N VAL A 29 -0.95 -16.97 -22.94
CA VAL A 29 0.30 -17.31 -23.65
C VAL A 29 1.49 -17.45 -22.69
N CYS A 30 1.24 -17.92 -21.46
CA CYS A 30 2.33 -18.27 -20.54
C CYS A 30 2.79 -19.70 -20.85
N THR A 31 3.57 -19.87 -21.91
CA THR A 31 4.18 -21.17 -22.20
C THR A 31 5.32 -21.44 -21.21
N GLU A 32 5.09 -22.50 -20.43
CA GLU A 32 6.02 -23.44 -19.79
C GLU A 32 7.37 -22.88 -19.36
N ASP A 33 7.47 -22.54 -18.06
CA ASP A 33 8.66 -22.59 -17.18
C ASP A 33 8.60 -21.53 -16.06
N VAL A 34 7.56 -20.69 -16.02
CA VAL A 34 7.45 -19.64 -14.99
C VAL A 34 6.06 -19.63 -14.36
N TYR A 35 6.05 -19.78 -13.03
CA TYR A 35 4.85 -19.74 -12.20
C TYR A 35 4.16 -18.37 -12.30
N ASN A 36 2.94 -18.34 -12.85
CA ASN A 36 2.07 -17.18 -12.77
C ASN A 36 1.55 -17.08 -11.33
N ALA A 37 1.99 -16.03 -10.62
CA ALA A 37 1.74 -15.94 -9.19
C ALA A 37 0.34 -15.42 -8.82
N GLY A 38 -0.43 -14.89 -9.77
CA GLY A 38 -1.76 -14.28 -9.55
C GLY A 38 -1.77 -12.99 -8.70
N SER A 39 -0.85 -12.90 -7.73
CA SER A 39 -0.58 -11.76 -6.85
C SER A 39 0.88 -11.81 -6.42
N SER A 40 1.60 -10.70 -6.60
CA SER A 40 2.91 -10.49 -6.00
C SER A 40 2.95 -9.13 -5.34
N ILE A 41 3.73 -9.00 -4.26
CA ILE A 41 3.97 -7.71 -3.62
C ILE A 41 5.25 -7.14 -4.23
N TYR A 42 5.11 -6.05 -4.97
CA TYR A 42 6.22 -5.29 -5.56
C TYR A 42 6.28 -3.92 -4.88
N LEU A 43 7.44 -3.57 -4.32
CA LEU A 43 7.68 -2.30 -3.59
C LEU A 43 6.71 -1.99 -2.44
N GLY A 44 5.97 -2.98 -1.94
CA GLY A 44 4.96 -2.80 -0.89
C GLY A 44 3.53 -2.82 -1.41
N GLN A 45 3.34 -2.63 -2.71
CA GLN A 45 2.08 -2.76 -3.44
C GLN A 45 1.81 -4.21 -3.81
N GLU A 46 0.65 -4.76 -3.44
CA GLU A 46 0.17 -5.99 -4.07
C GLU A 46 -0.24 -5.66 -5.52
N GLY A 47 0.66 -5.94 -6.47
CA GLY A 47 0.43 -5.83 -7.91
C GLY A 47 -0.50 -6.93 -8.42
N SER A 48 -1.62 -7.16 -7.73
CA SER A 48 -2.67 -8.05 -8.23
C SER A 48 -3.56 -7.29 -9.20
N THR A 49 -4.24 -8.01 -10.08
CA THR A 49 -5.32 -7.46 -10.92
C THR A 49 -6.52 -6.96 -10.10
N ASN A 50 -6.51 -7.15 -8.77
CA ASN A 50 -7.60 -6.82 -7.87
C ASN A 50 -7.17 -5.76 -6.85
N LEU A 51 -7.39 -4.49 -7.23
CA LEU A 51 -7.04 -3.33 -6.42
C LEU A 51 -7.76 -3.32 -5.05
N ALA A 52 -8.94 -3.93 -4.93
CA ALA A 52 -9.67 -4.01 -3.67
C ALA A 52 -8.87 -4.73 -2.55
N LYS A 53 -8.02 -5.70 -2.89
CA LYS A 53 -7.14 -6.36 -1.92
C LYS A 53 -6.10 -5.38 -1.37
N GLU A 54 -5.45 -4.62 -2.25
CA GLU A 54 -4.45 -3.63 -1.87
C GLU A 54 -5.06 -2.50 -1.03
N ILE A 55 -6.23 -1.99 -1.42
CA ILE A 55 -6.99 -1.00 -0.63
C ILE A 55 -7.28 -1.53 0.78
N SER A 56 -7.66 -2.80 0.90
CA SER A 56 -7.89 -3.43 2.21
C SER A 56 -6.60 -3.51 3.04
N ARG A 57 -5.45 -3.83 2.41
CA ARG A 57 -4.14 -3.85 3.08
C ARG A 57 -3.73 -2.46 3.56
N ARG A 58 -3.87 -1.42 2.73
CA ARG A 58 -3.53 -0.03 3.12
C ARG A 58 -4.44 0.53 4.19
N ARG A 59 -5.73 0.21 4.16
CA ARG A 59 -6.64 0.53 5.26
C ARG A 59 -6.18 -0.09 6.58
N LYS A 60 -5.77 -1.36 6.59
CA LYS A 60 -5.23 -2.02 7.79
C LYS A 60 -3.93 -1.36 8.26
N ALA A 61 -3.03 -1.01 7.34
CA ALA A 61 -1.79 -0.31 7.67
C ALA A 61 -2.05 1.05 8.32
N GLY A 62 -2.98 1.84 7.77
CA GLY A 62 -3.42 3.10 8.36
C GLY A 62 -4.01 2.93 9.75
N TRP A 63 -4.88 1.93 9.95
CA TRP A 63 -5.44 1.61 11.27
C TRP A 63 -4.37 1.22 12.29
N LEU A 64 -3.37 0.44 11.89
CA LEU A 64 -2.27 0.06 12.76
C LEU A 64 -1.45 1.29 13.19
N LYS A 65 -1.08 2.15 12.23
CA LYS A 65 -0.36 3.40 12.50
C LYS A 65 -1.15 4.35 13.40
N LEU A 66 -2.46 4.45 13.21
CA LEU A 66 -3.32 5.24 14.09
C LEU A 66 -3.31 4.70 15.53
N ASN A 67 -3.25 3.37 15.69
CA ASN A 67 -3.19 2.76 17.00
C ASN A 67 -1.81 2.93 17.66
N GLU A 68 -0.72 2.89 16.88
CA GLU A 68 0.64 3.18 17.35
C GLU A 68 0.76 4.65 17.83
N GLU A 69 0.24 5.60 17.06
CA GLU A 69 0.30 7.04 17.37
C GLU A 69 -0.81 7.53 18.30
N LYS A 70 -1.65 6.61 18.79
CA LYS A 70 -2.86 6.94 19.54
C LYS A 70 -2.56 7.80 20.77
N GLU A 71 -1.52 7.47 21.53
CA GLU A 71 -1.17 8.22 22.74
C GLU A 71 -0.77 9.66 22.43
N VAL A 72 0.02 9.87 21.37
CA VAL A 72 0.48 11.18 20.91
C VAL A 72 -0.70 12.00 20.38
N LEU A 73 -1.54 11.41 19.54
CA LEU A 73 -2.71 12.07 18.95
C LEU A 73 -3.77 12.43 20.02
N LEU A 74 -3.86 11.65 21.10
CA LEU A 74 -4.75 11.92 22.24
C LEU A 74 -4.15 12.84 23.30
N SER A 75 -2.84 13.08 23.29
CA SER A 75 -2.16 13.95 24.25
C SER A 75 -2.56 15.43 24.10
N LYS A 76 -2.16 16.29 25.04
CA LYS A 76 -2.45 17.74 25.02
C LYS A 76 -1.47 18.54 24.14
N ILE A 77 -0.93 17.97 23.07
CA ILE A 77 -0.08 18.70 22.12
C ILE A 77 -0.92 19.62 21.22
N ASP A 78 -0.23 20.59 20.61
CA ASP A 78 -0.82 21.55 19.68
C ASP A 78 -1.61 20.86 18.53
N PRO A 79 -2.84 21.30 18.22
CA PRO A 79 -3.65 20.69 17.17
C PRO A 79 -2.99 20.64 15.80
N LYS A 80 -2.17 21.63 15.41
CA LYS A 80 -1.47 21.59 14.12
C LYS A 80 -0.41 20.50 14.10
N ARG A 81 0.32 20.32 15.21
CA ARG A 81 1.26 19.20 15.34
C ARG A 81 0.57 17.84 15.28
N LYS A 82 -0.64 17.70 15.83
CA LYS A 82 -1.43 16.46 15.70
C LYS A 82 -1.81 16.18 14.24
N GLU A 83 -2.23 17.22 13.53
CA GLU A 83 -2.57 17.12 12.12
C GLU A 83 -1.34 16.74 11.28
N GLU A 84 -0.18 17.35 11.53
CA GLU A 84 1.09 17.00 10.89
C GLU A 84 1.46 15.54 11.15
N ILE A 85 1.39 15.07 12.41
CA ILE A 85 1.68 13.69 12.77
C ILE A 85 0.71 12.74 12.06
N PHE A 86 -0.59 13.04 12.08
CA PHE A 86 -1.60 12.22 11.40
C PHE A 86 -1.34 12.15 9.89
N ASN A 87 -1.04 13.28 9.25
CA ASN A 87 -0.82 13.36 7.81
C ASN A 87 0.47 12.64 7.39
N THR A 88 1.54 12.76 8.17
CA THR A 88 2.83 12.15 7.87
C THR A 88 2.90 10.65 8.20
N THR A 89 2.08 10.17 9.13
CA THR A 89 2.10 8.75 9.56
C THR A 89 0.90 7.98 9.02
N VAL A 90 -0.30 8.24 9.54
CA VAL A 90 -1.53 7.50 9.28
C VAL A 90 -1.98 7.69 7.84
N LEU A 91 -2.08 8.94 7.39
CA LEU A 91 -2.52 9.25 6.02
C LEU A 91 -1.51 8.71 5.01
N SER A 92 -0.21 9.00 5.19
CA SER A 92 0.88 8.47 4.37
C SER A 92 0.79 6.94 4.22
N ALA A 93 0.62 6.18 5.31
CA ALA A 93 0.48 4.72 5.24
C ALA A 93 -0.78 4.25 4.48
N MET A 94 -1.85 5.05 4.48
CA MET A 94 -3.08 4.74 3.74
C MET A 94 -2.99 5.08 2.26
N ILE A 95 -2.29 6.17 1.90
CA ILE A 95 -2.28 6.70 0.53
C ILE A 95 -0.98 6.47 -0.23
N TYR A 96 0.02 5.85 0.39
CA TYR A 96 1.29 5.56 -0.27
C TYR A 96 1.03 4.82 -1.59
N GLU A 97 1.66 5.25 -2.68
CA GLU A 97 1.48 4.65 -4.03
C GLU A 97 0.03 4.67 -4.59
N CYS A 98 -0.93 5.39 -3.99
CA CYS A 98 -2.26 5.58 -4.61
C CYS A 98 -2.16 6.21 -6.00
N GLU A 99 -1.11 7.00 -6.25
CA GLU A 99 -0.83 7.64 -7.54
C GLU A 99 -0.55 6.63 -8.67
N THR A 100 -0.11 5.40 -8.33
CA THR A 100 0.16 4.34 -9.31
C THR A 100 -1.03 3.40 -9.49
N TRP A 101 -2.10 3.60 -8.73
CA TRP A 101 -3.32 2.80 -8.85
C TRP A 101 -4.16 3.34 -10.02
N ALA A 102 -4.86 2.44 -10.71
CA ALA A 102 -5.94 2.82 -11.62
C ALA A 102 -7.30 2.49 -10.96
N PRO A 103 -7.70 3.22 -9.91
CA PRO A 103 -8.90 2.88 -9.16
C PRO A 103 -10.17 3.14 -9.96
N THR A 104 -11.17 2.32 -9.69
CA THR A 104 -12.55 2.67 -10.04
C THR A 104 -13.07 3.77 -9.10
N ARG A 105 -14.09 4.52 -9.52
CA ARG A 105 -14.72 5.56 -8.67
C ARG A 105 -15.23 5.03 -7.34
N ASP A 106 -15.67 3.77 -7.30
CA ASP A 106 -16.14 3.13 -6.07
C ASP A 106 -14.99 2.86 -5.09
N GLU A 107 -13.81 2.55 -5.61
CA GLU A 107 -12.59 2.31 -4.83
C GLU A 107 -12.04 3.62 -4.26
N GLU A 108 -12.02 4.69 -5.06
CA GLU A 108 -11.69 6.05 -4.58
C GLU A 108 -12.62 6.46 -3.44
N ARG A 109 -13.94 6.32 -3.64
CA ARG A 109 -14.93 6.67 -2.61
C ARG A 109 -14.75 5.88 -1.32
N ARG A 110 -14.36 4.60 -1.41
CA ARG A 110 -14.06 3.77 -0.23
C ARG A 110 -12.82 4.26 0.51
N LEU A 111 -11.78 4.67 -0.22
CA LEU A 111 -10.56 5.26 0.36
C LEU A 111 -10.89 6.58 1.06
N GLU A 112 -11.57 7.50 0.39
CA GLU A 112 -12.01 8.78 0.96
C GLU A 112 -12.84 8.60 2.23
N THR A 113 -13.81 7.68 2.19
CA THR A 113 -14.67 7.39 3.35
C THR A 113 -13.84 6.86 4.52
N THR A 114 -12.83 6.05 4.24
CA THR A 114 -11.95 5.49 5.27
C THR A 114 -11.06 6.58 5.88
N VAL A 115 -10.42 7.41 5.06
CA VAL A 115 -9.61 8.55 5.52
C VAL A 115 -10.46 9.48 6.39
N ARG A 116 -11.66 9.82 5.92
CA ARG A 116 -12.60 10.66 6.67
C ARG A 116 -13.08 10.00 7.97
N SER A 117 -13.29 8.70 7.99
CA SER A 117 -13.68 7.95 9.20
C SER A 117 -12.55 7.93 10.23
N ASN A 118 -11.30 7.77 9.79
CA ASN A 118 -10.13 7.80 10.66
C ASN A 118 -9.92 9.20 11.23
N GLY A 119 -10.06 10.25 10.40
CA GLY A 119 -10.05 11.64 10.87
C GLY A 119 -11.20 11.96 11.84
N LYS A 120 -12.41 11.42 11.62
CA LYS A 120 -13.53 11.57 12.57
C LYS A 120 -13.32 10.79 13.87
N SER A 121 -12.69 9.63 13.83
CA SER A 121 -12.35 8.85 15.03
C SER A 121 -11.32 9.59 15.88
N TYR A 122 -10.33 10.22 15.23
CA TYR A 122 -9.47 11.23 15.84
C TYR A 122 -10.27 12.38 16.49
N ALA A 123 -11.19 13.02 15.74
CA ALA A 123 -11.93 14.18 16.22
C ALA A 123 -12.95 13.88 17.35
N LYS A 124 -13.59 12.71 17.34
CA LYS A 124 -14.52 12.28 18.40
C LYS A 124 -13.81 12.05 19.74
N ASN A 125 -12.58 11.55 19.71
CA ASN A 125 -11.79 11.40 20.92
C ASN A 125 -11.29 12.74 21.48
N HIS A 126 -11.41 13.84 20.72
CA HIS A 126 -11.06 15.20 21.14
C HIS A 126 -12.20 15.91 21.89
N THR A 127 -13.45 15.41 21.80
CA THR A 127 -14.64 15.98 22.45
C THR A 127 -15.16 15.13 23.62
N GLN A 128 -14.59 13.95 23.86
CA GLN A 128 -14.93 13.07 24.98
C GLN A 128 -13.82 13.01 26.03
N ARG A 129 -13.65 14.08 26.82
CA ARG A 129 -13.36 14.05 28.26
C ARG A 129 -13.23 15.48 28.83
N PRO A 130 -13.72 15.72 30.07
CA PRO A 130 -13.67 17.02 30.73
C PRO A 130 -12.24 17.48 31.07
#